data_AF-A0A1F5G458-F1
#
_entry.id   AF-A0A1F5G458-F1
#
_cell.length_a   1.000
_cell.length_b   1.000
_cell.length_c   1.000
_cell.angle_alpha   90.00
_cell.angle_beta   90.00
_cell.angle_gamma   90.00
#
_symmetry.space_group_name_H-M   'P 1'
#
loop_
_entity.id
_entity.type
_entity.pdbx_description
1 polymer ?
#
loop_
_entity_poly.entity_id
_entity_poly.type
_entity_poly.pdbx_seq_one_letter_code
_entity_poly.pdbx_strand_id
1 'polypeptide(L)' 'MVLLTVIFFEGWCGINVKEQVDKFLQSKNASIIACGTCMNIRNQKDSKECPAGGIEDLYHLITESDKVVTF' A
#
# COMPACT_ATOMS: atom_id res chain seq x y z
N MET A 1 -10.59 -7.74 -10.65
CA MET A 1 -10.12 -7.43 -9.28
C MET A 1 -8.92 -6.51 -9.43
N VAL A 2 -9.05 -5.20 -9.18
CA VAL A 2 -7.95 -4.23 -9.44
C VAL A 2 -7.41 -3.80 -8.10
N LEU A 3 -6.29 -4.39 -7.69
CA LEU A 3 -5.69 -4.14 -6.40
C LEU A 3 -4.22 -3.80 -6.61
N LEU A 4 -3.95 -2.51 -6.83
CA LEU A 4 -2.62 -1.96 -6.64
C LEU A 4 -2.68 -0.52 -6.19
N THR A 5 -2.03 -0.23 -5.07
CA THR A 5 -1.08 0.89 -5.03
C THR A 5 -0.04 0.62 -3.93
N VAL A 6 1.21 0.36 -4.33
CA VAL A 6 2.38 0.50 -3.45
C VAL A 6 2.66 2.00 -3.39
N ILE A 7 2.16 2.70 -2.37
CA ILE A 7 2.38 4.15 -2.22
C ILE A 7 3.61 4.36 -1.37
N PHE A 8 4.70 4.79 -2.01
CA PHE A 8 5.87 5.33 -1.34
C PHE A 8 5.56 6.77 -0.88
N PHE A 9 5.38 6.96 0.43
CA PHE A 9 5.07 8.27 1.02
C PHE A 9 6.34 9.09 1.26
N GLU A 10 6.80 9.79 0.23
CA GLU A 10 7.77 10.89 0.39
C GLU A 10 7.20 12.15 -0.30
N GLY A 11 6.77 13.11 0.53
CA GLY A 11 6.61 14.54 0.23
C GLY A 11 5.98 14.97 -1.10
N TRP A 12 4.64 15.08 -1.16
CA TRP A 12 3.96 15.89 -2.18
C TRP A 12 3.44 17.20 -1.57
N CYS A 13 4.08 18.31 -1.94
CA CYS A 13 3.71 19.66 -1.54
C CYS A 13 2.38 20.04 -2.21
N GLY A 14 1.26 19.85 -1.51
CA GLY A 14 -0.07 20.29 -1.94
C GLY A 14 -1.19 19.25 -1.83
N ILE A 15 -0.87 17.96 -1.62
CA ILE A 15 -1.86 16.89 -1.48
C ILE A 15 -1.68 16.17 -0.15
N ASN A 16 -2.74 16.13 0.67
CA ASN A 16 -2.76 15.32 1.89
C ASN A 16 -2.97 13.84 1.52
N VAL A 17 -1.88 13.09 1.42
CA VAL A 17 -1.92 11.68 1.03
C VAL A 17 -2.65 10.80 2.06
N LYS A 18 -2.67 11.21 3.34
CA LYS A 18 -3.43 10.49 4.38
C LYS A 18 -4.93 10.50 4.08
N GLU A 19 -5.49 11.64 3.70
CA GLU A 19 -6.91 11.74 3.32
C GLU A 19 -7.24 10.89 2.09
N GLN A 20 -6.29 10.73 1.16
CA GLN A 20 -6.48 9.88 -0.02
C GLN A 20 -6.50 8.40 0.35
N VAL A 21 -5.62 7.97 1.27
CA VAL A 21 -5.64 6.62 1.82
C VAL A 21 -6.95 6.35 2.56
N ASP A 22 -7.42 7.28 3.39
CA ASP A 22 -8.68 7.13 4.11
C ASP A 22 -9.87 6.98 3.14
N LYS A 23 -9.90 7.76 2.05
CA LYS A 23 -10.91 7.64 0.99
C LYS A 23 -10.80 6.32 0.23
N PHE A 24 -9.58 5.88 -0.07
CA PHE A 24 -9.35 4.61 -0.77
C PHE A 24 -9.87 3.43 0.04
N LEU A 25 -9.54 3.37 1.33
CA LEU A 25 -9.93 2.30 2.25
C LEU A 25 -11.44 2.22 2.54
N GLN A 26 -12.24 3.24 2.16
CA GLN A 26 -13.71 3.17 2.20
C GLN A 26 -14.30 2.27 1.11
N SER A 27 -13.52 1.90 0.10
CA SER A 27 -13.96 1.02 -0.99
C SER A 27 -14.03 -0.44 -0.53
N LYS A 28 -15.07 -1.18 -0.93
CA LYS A 28 -15.34 -2.55 -0.45
C LYS A 28 -14.20 -3.56 -0.62
N ASN A 29 -13.35 -3.38 -1.63
CA ASN A 29 -12.27 -4.32 -1.97
C ASN A 29 -10.90 -3.63 -1.98
N ALA A 30 -10.77 -2.50 -1.26
CA ALA A 30 -9.50 -1.81 -1.12
C ALA A 30 -8.73 -2.35 0.08
N SER A 31 -7.47 -2.70 -0.14
CA SER A 31 -6.51 -2.96 0.91
C SER A 31 -5.16 -2.36 0.54
N ILE A 32 -4.39 -2.04 1.57
CA ILE A 32 -3.02 -1.55 1.45
C ILE A 32 -2.14 -2.49 2.26
N ILE A 33 -0.97 -2.81 1.73
CA ILE A 33 0.06 -3.57 2.41
C ILE A 33 1.38 -2.85 2.17
N ALA A 34 2.13 -2.58 3.23
CA ALA A 34 3.44 -1.97 3.17
C ALA A 34 4.52 -3.04 3.33
N CYS A 35 5.57 -3.01 2.50
CA CYS A 35 6.68 -3.94 2.65
C CYS A 35 7.38 -3.73 4.01
N GLY A 36 7.31 -4.73 4.89
CA GLY A 36 7.85 -4.65 6.25
C GLY A 36 9.35 -4.34 6.28
N THR A 37 10.13 -4.96 5.39
CA THR A 37 11.57 -4.69 5.25
C THR A 37 11.84 -3.24 4.87
N CYS A 38 11.06 -2.68 3.93
CA CYS A 38 11.19 -1.29 3.51
C CYS A 38 10.87 -0.30 4.64
N MET A 39 9.87 -0.59 5.46
CA MET A 39 9.53 0.23 6.63
C MET A 39 10.61 0.16 7.69
N ASN A 40 11.12 -1.05 7.99
CA ASN A 40 12.18 -1.25 8.98
C ASN A 40 13.46 -0.47 8.62
N ILE A 41 13.91 -0.54 7.36
CA ILE A 41 15.09 0.21 6.89
C ILE A 41 14.89 1.72 6.99
N ARG A 42 13.64 2.19 6.94
CA ARG A 42 13.27 3.61 7.05
C ARG A 42 12.88 4.04 8.46
N ASN A 43 13.03 3.16 9.46
CA ASN A 43 12.58 3.38 10.84
C ASN A 43 11.10 3.80 10.93
N GLN A 44 10.27 3.29 10.02
CA GLN A 44 8.83 3.53 10.01
C GLN A 44 8.11 2.38 10.73
N LYS A 45 7.07 2.73 11.49
CA LYS A 45 6.17 1.76 12.12
C LYS A 45 4.98 1.49 11.22
N ASP A 46 4.46 0.29 11.33
CA ASP A 46 3.19 -0.08 10.74
C ASP A 46 2.01 0.70 11.36
N SER A 47 0.90 0.74 10.64
CA SER A 47 -0.34 1.34 11.12
C SER A 47 -1.53 0.48 10.74
N LYS A 48 -2.71 0.84 11.25
CA LYS A 48 -3.96 0.18 10.86
C LYS A 48 -4.24 0.34 9.36
N GLU A 49 -3.90 1.50 8.82
CA GLU A 49 -4.10 1.86 7.40
C GLU A 49 -3.02 1.24 6.50
N CYS A 50 -1.79 1.10 7.01
CA CYS A 50 -0.64 0.55 6.30
C CYS A 50 -0.01 -0.60 7.11
N PRO A 51 -0.64 -1.79 7.09
CA PRO A 51 -0.09 -2.96 7.78
C PRO A 51 1.21 -3.44 7.11
N ALA A 52 2.13 -3.95 7.91
CA ALA A 52 3.34 -4.59 7.41
C ALA A 52 3.00 -5.94 6.76
N GLY A 53 3.52 -6.17 5.55
CA GLY A 53 3.47 -7.44 4.85
C GLY A 53 4.85 -7.91 4.39
N GLY A 54 4.87 -9.16 3.95
CA GLY A 54 6.04 -9.87 3.45
C GLY A 54 6.12 -9.92 1.92
N ILE A 55 7.10 -10.67 1.44
CA ILE A 55 7.29 -10.90 0.00
C ILE A 55 6.22 -11.86 -0.56
N GLU A 56 5.72 -12.74 0.30
CA GLU A 56 4.59 -13.63 0.05
C GLU A 56 3.32 -12.85 -0.30
N ASP A 57 3.01 -11.79 0.43
CA ASP A 57 1.82 -10.96 0.15
C ASP A 57 1.91 -10.33 -1.24
N LEU A 58 3.10 -9.84 -1.61
CA LEU A 58 3.35 -9.31 -2.95
C LEU A 58 3.17 -10.40 -4.02
N TYR A 59 3.71 -11.59 -3.78
CA TYR A 59 3.60 -12.71 -4.73
C TYR A 59 2.14 -13.11 -4.93
N HIS A 60 1.39 -13.28 -3.84
CA HIS A 60 -0.04 -13.59 -3.88
C HIS A 60 -0.81 -12.51 -4.65
N LEU A 61 -0.56 -11.24 -4.34
CA LEU A 61 -1.21 -10.10 -5.00
C LEU A 61 -0.94 -10.10 -6.51
N ILE A 62 0.27 -10.42 -6.95
CA ILE A 62 0.60 -10.52 -8.38
C ILE A 62 -0.11 -11.71 -9.02
N THR A 63 -0.09 -12.88 -8.39
CA THR A 63 -0.65 -14.12 -8.96
C THR A 63 -2.18 -14.13 -9.03
N GLU A 64 -2.85 -13.46 -8.10
CA GLU A 64 -4.31 -13.41 -8.01
C GLU A 64 -4.92 -12.22 -8.79
N SER A 65 -4.09 -11.26 -9.21
CA SER A 65 -4.54 -10.08 -9.93
C SER A 65 -4.68 -10.32 -11.44
N ASP A 66 -5.80 -9.88 -12.02
CA ASP A 66 -5.99 -9.87 -13.47
C ASP A 66 -5.01 -8.89 -14.18
N LYS A 67 -4.67 -7.79 -13.49
CA LYS A 67 -3.84 -6.70 -13.99
C LYS A 67 -3.06 -6.06 -12.86
N VAL A 68 -1.82 -5.69 -13.14
CA VAL A 68 -0.89 -5.03 -12.22
C VAL A 68 -0.51 -3.67 -12.79
N VAL A 69 -0.63 -2.59 -12.01
CA VAL A 69 -0.27 -1.21 -12.41
C VAL A 69 0.77 -0.64 -11.45
N THR A 70 1.98 -0.43 -11.94
CA THR A 70 3.14 0.08 -11.16
C THR A 70 3.39 1.55 -11.48
N PHE A 71 3.74 2.35 -10.45
CA PHE A 71 3.98 3.79 -10.53
C PHE A 71 5.37 4.16 -10.00
#